data_AF-A0A383AP87-F1
#
_entry.id   AF-A0A383AP87-F1
#
_cell.length_a   1.000
_cell.length_b   1.000
_cell.length_c   1.000
_cell.angle_alpha   90.00
_cell.angle_beta   90.00
_cell.angle_gamma   90.00
#
_symmetry.space_group_name_H-M   'P 1'
#
loop_
_entity.id
_entity.type
_entity.pdbx_description
1 polymer ?
#
loop_
_entity_poly.entity_id
_entity_poly.type
_entity_poly.pdbx_seq_one_letter_code
_entity_poly.pdbx_strand_id
1 'polypeptide(L)' 'MITKFGSLYAGHVDMADIGYGGTAVNDRKFDNDHLMTVYSKAEAIAKALDENGFDTMWMA' A
#
# COMPACT_ATOMS: atom_id res chain seq x y z
N MET A 1 10.87 -27.65 1.31
CA MET A 1 9.73 -27.04 0.59
C MET A 1 9.35 -25.78 1.35
N ILE A 2 9.13 -24.65 0.68
CA ILE A 2 8.78 -23.38 1.33
C ILE A 2 7.28 -23.39 1.60
N THR A 3 6.88 -23.12 2.84
CA THR A 3 5.47 -23.14 3.29
C THR A 3 5.03 -21.85 3.96
N LYS A 4 5.94 -20.87 4.11
CA LYS A 4 5.68 -19.60 4.80
C LYS A 4 5.90 -18.44 3.85
N PHE A 5 4.81 -17.77 3.48
CA PHE A 5 4.84 -16.63 2.55
C PHE A 5 4.39 -15.37 3.27
N GLY A 6 5.23 -14.35 3.24
CA GLY A 6 4.93 -13.04 3.79
C GLY A 6 4.83 -11.99 2.69
N SER A 7 4.08 -10.92 2.98
CA SER A 7 4.03 -9.71 2.16
C SER A 7 4.29 -8.48 3.02
N LEU A 8 4.73 -7.38 2.41
CA LEU A 8 5.01 -6.11 3.06
C LEU A 8 4.14 -5.02 2.43
N TYR A 9 3.46 -4.25 3.27
CA TYR A 9 2.80 -3.02 2.89
C TYR A 9 3.41 -1.84 3.63
N ALA A 10 4.09 -0.96 2.89
CA ALA A 10 4.82 0.19 3.45
C ALA A 10 3.97 1.47 3.63
N GLY A 11 2.63 1.36 3.56
CA GLY A 11 1.75 2.50 3.83
C GLY A 11 1.65 3.54 2.70
N HIS A 12 1.70 3.13 1.42
CA HIS A 12 1.61 4.09 0.31
C HIS A 12 0.17 4.52 -0.02
N VAL A 13 -0.01 5.81 -0.28
CA VAL A 13 -1.23 6.35 -0.90
C VAL A 13 -1.21 6.16 -2.42
N ASP A 14 -2.37 6.28 -3.06
CA ASP A 14 -2.42 6.32 -4.53
C ASP A 14 -1.97 7.69 -5.03
N MET A 15 -1.23 7.69 -6.14
CA MET A 15 -0.73 8.90 -6.78
C MET A 15 -1.43 9.11 -8.11
N ALA A 16 -1.97 10.31 -8.32
CA ALA A 16 -2.40 10.78 -9.63
C ALA A 16 -1.24 11.49 -10.36
N ASP A 17 -1.41 11.79 -11.66
CA ASP A 17 -0.44 12.55 -12.45
C ASP A 17 0.99 11.98 -12.36
N ILE A 18 1.13 10.71 -12.77
CA ILE A 18 2.37 9.92 -12.67
C ILE A 18 3.08 9.83 -14.03
N GLY A 19 4.36 9.44 -14.00
CA GLY A 19 5.19 9.25 -15.20
C GLY A 19 6.11 10.44 -15.47
N TYR A 20 6.84 10.41 -16.59
CA TYR A 20 7.90 11.38 -16.90
C TYR A 20 7.43 12.83 -17.03
N GLY A 21 6.16 13.06 -17.34
CA GLY A 21 5.55 14.39 -17.41
C GLY A 21 4.70 14.77 -16.18
N GLY A 22 4.63 13.90 -15.18
CA GLY A 22 3.80 14.12 -14.00
C GLY A 22 4.50 14.94 -12.92
N THR A 23 3.75 15.29 -11.88
CA THR A 23 4.24 16.05 -10.73
C THR A 23 5.42 15.34 -10.06
N ALA A 24 6.53 16.07 -9.86
CA ALA A 24 7.71 15.55 -9.19
C ALA A 24 7.40 15.14 -7.74
N VAL A 25 8.02 14.07 -7.24
CA VAL A 25 7.69 13.48 -5.93
C VAL A 25 7.76 14.50 -4.78
N ASN A 26 8.78 15.36 -4.77
CA ASN A 26 8.98 16.34 -3.70
C ASN A 26 7.96 17.50 -3.73
N ASP A 27 7.32 17.72 -4.87
CA ASP A 27 6.33 18.78 -5.06
C ASP A 27 4.91 18.30 -4.75
N ARG A 28 4.72 17.00 -4.51
CA ARG A 28 3.42 16.43 -4.16
C ARG A 28 3.00 16.86 -2.76
N LYS A 29 1.74 17.25 -2.65
CA LYS A 29 1.05 17.57 -1.39
C LYS A 29 -0.27 16.81 -1.37
N PHE A 30 -0.54 16.16 -0.26
CA PHE A 30 -1.79 15.42 -0.02
C PHE A 30 -2.41 15.97 1.26
N ASP A 31 -3.73 16.10 1.28
CA ASP A 31 -4.47 16.43 2.49
C ASP A 31 -4.59 15.20 3.40
N ASN A 32 -5.11 15.43 4.61
CA ASN A 32 -5.25 14.37 5.59
C ASN A 32 -6.23 13.28 5.14
N ASP A 33 -7.30 13.64 4.45
CA ASP A 33 -8.30 12.67 3.98
C ASP A 33 -7.71 11.70 2.96
N HIS A 34 -6.88 12.20 2.04
CA HIS A 34 -6.10 11.37 1.13
C HIS A 34 -5.06 10.52 1.86
N LEU A 35 -4.35 11.08 2.85
CA LEU A 35 -3.38 10.30 3.63
C LEU A 35 -4.04 9.18 4.45
N MET A 36 -5.26 9.35 4.92
CA MET A 36 -6.00 8.33 5.67
C MET A 36 -6.46 7.15 4.80
N THR A 37 -6.44 7.24 3.47
CA THR A 37 -6.83 6.11 2.60
C THR A 37 -5.92 4.89 2.74
N VAL A 38 -4.76 5.04 3.40
CA VAL A 38 -3.86 3.92 3.70
C VAL A 38 -4.52 2.84 4.56
N TYR A 39 -5.48 3.19 5.42
CA TYR A 39 -6.12 2.25 6.34
C TYR A 39 -7.06 1.28 5.63
N SER A 40 -7.96 1.80 4.78
CA SER A 40 -8.85 0.95 3.99
C SER A 40 -8.06 0.08 2.99
N LYS A 41 -6.94 0.60 2.46
CA LYS A 41 -6.03 -0.17 1.62
C LYS A 41 -5.32 -1.28 2.40
N ALA A 42 -4.82 -0.99 3.60
CA ALA A 42 -4.20 -2.00 4.47
C ALA A 42 -5.19 -3.13 4.78
N GLU A 43 -6.44 -2.79 5.09
CA GLU A 43 -7.50 -3.77 5.32
C GLU A 43 -7.76 -4.64 4.08
N ALA A 44 -7.87 -4.03 2.90
CA ALA A 44 -8.07 -4.76 1.65
C ALA A 44 -6.92 -5.72 1.34
N ILE A 45 -5.68 -5.29 1.58
CA ILE A 45 -4.48 -6.14 1.41
C ILE A 45 -4.52 -7.29 2.41
N ALA A 46 -4.78 -7.02 3.70
CA ALA A 46 -4.85 -8.07 4.73
C ALA A 46 -5.86 -9.17 4.35
N LYS A 47 -7.07 -8.78 3.93
CA LYS A 47 -8.10 -9.72 3.47
C LYS A 47 -7.65 -10.54 2.27
N ALA A 48 -7.03 -9.89 1.28
CA ALA A 48 -6.49 -10.60 0.12
C ALA A 48 -5.38 -11.59 0.50
N LEU A 49 -4.52 -11.24 1.46
CA LEU A 49 -3.46 -12.13 1.95
C LEU A 49 -4.05 -13.35 2.67
N ASP A 50 -5.06 -13.16 3.53
CA ASP A 50 -5.79 -14.24 4.20
C ASP A 50 -6.45 -15.20 3.18
N GLU A 51 -7.14 -14.65 2.17
CA GLU A 51 -7.82 -15.42 1.13
C GLU A 51 -6.85 -16.25 0.25
N ASN A 52 -5.60 -15.79 0.12
CA ASN A 52 -4.58 -16.44 -0.71
C ASN A 52 -3.57 -17.28 0.10
N GLY A 53 -3.78 -17.43 1.41
CA GLY A 53 -2.97 -18.32 2.27
C GLY A 53 -1.58 -17.78 2.61
N PHE A 54 -1.41 -16.45 2.65
CA PHE A 54 -0.20 -15.84 3.20
C PHE A 54 -0.20 -15.95 4.73
N ASP A 55 0.99 -16.06 5.31
CA ASP A 55 1.17 -16.25 6.76
C ASP A 55 1.40 -14.95 7.50
N THR A 56 1.90 -13.91 6.83
CA THR A 56 2.32 -12.68 7.50
C THR A 56 2.18 -11.47 6.61
N MET A 57 1.50 -10.44 7.13
CA MET A 57 1.53 -9.10 6.58
C MET A 57 2.44 -8.22 7.45
N TRP A 58 3.53 -7.73 6.88
CA TRP A 58 4.39 -6.73 7.49
C TRP A 58 3.88 -5.33 7.17
N MET A 59 3.97 -4.43 8.15
CA MET A 59 3.61 -3.01 8.01
C MET A 59 4.77 -2.14 8.54
N ALA A 60 4.96 -0.97 7.93
CA ALA A 60 6.00 0.00 8.28
C ALA A 60 5.39 1.37 8.63
#